data_AF-A0A1A0L2Y8-F1
#
_entry.id   AF-A0A1A0L2Y8-F1
#
_cell.length_a   1.000
_cell.length_b   1.000
_cell.length_c   1.000
_cell.angle_alpha   90.00
_cell.angle_beta   90.00
_cell.angle_gamma   90.00
#
_symmetry.space_group_name_H-M   'P 1'
#
loop_
_entity.id
_entity.type
_entity.pdbx_description
1 polymer ?
#
loop_
_entity_poly.entity_id
_entity_poly.type
_entity_poly.pdbx_seq_one_letter_code
_entity_poly.pdbx_strand_id
1 'polypeptide(L)'
;MVGCFAIRKLLDTPGKLSDECRSELVSVVAYPVARAAPDFWDAYQFWDFYDLEQEQSKPERIGLRDLCNRVIHSLVFGFEGSEHAGSRLSGIFVASDVTSKKSLTSISIPELARVFRVVADDQVVSLQMVRDAQGRNKVVRASRNLSDAEKAVAARFELRNRRA
;
A
#
# COMPACT_ATOMS: atom_id res chain seq x y z
N MET A 1 -10.20 -6.54 1.18
CA MET A 1 -10.50 -5.67 0.02
C MET A 1 -10.84 -4.22 0.38
N VAL A 2 -11.84 -3.94 1.23
CA VAL A 2 -12.29 -2.55 1.51
C VAL A 2 -11.17 -1.61 1.97
N GLY A 3 -10.30 -2.06 2.88
CA GLY A 3 -9.15 -1.26 3.33
C GLY A 3 -8.22 -0.84 2.18
N CYS A 4 -7.80 -1.79 1.34
CA CYS A 4 -6.97 -1.49 0.16
C CYS A 4 -7.69 -0.57 -0.84
N PHE A 5 -9.01 -0.71 -1.01
CA PHE A 5 -9.79 0.21 -1.84
C PHE A 5 -9.78 1.64 -1.28
N ALA A 6 -9.97 1.81 0.03
CA ALA A 6 -9.89 3.12 0.69
C ALA A 6 -8.51 3.76 0.50
N ILE A 7 -7.43 3.00 0.74
CA ILE A 7 -6.05 3.46 0.52
C ILE A 7 -5.84 3.84 -0.95
N ARG A 8 -6.31 3.02 -1.90
CA ARG A 8 -6.21 3.30 -3.34
C ARG A 8 -6.89 4.62 -3.70
N LYS A 9 -8.05 4.93 -3.12
CA LYS A 9 -8.76 6.20 -3.31
C LYS A 9 -7.99 7.40 -2.74
N LEU A 10 -7.39 7.26 -1.56
CA LEU A 10 -6.52 8.29 -0.99
C LEU A 10 -5.28 8.52 -1.86
N LEU A 11 -4.67 7.45 -2.37
CA LEU A 11 -3.55 7.52 -3.31
C LEU A 11 -3.91 8.21 -4.63
N ASP A 12 -5.14 8.06 -5.12
CA ASP A 12 -5.61 8.75 -6.34
C ASP A 12 -6.04 10.20 -6.12
N THR A 13 -6.21 10.63 -4.86
CA THR A 13 -6.62 11.99 -4.54
C THR A 13 -5.40 12.82 -4.12
N PRO A 14 -4.94 13.79 -4.93
CA PRO A 14 -3.77 14.59 -4.60
C PRO A 14 -3.93 15.33 -3.26
N GLY A 15 -2.88 15.35 -2.45
CA GLY A 15 -2.87 16.05 -1.16
C GLY A 15 -3.60 15.35 -0.01
N LYS A 16 -4.21 14.17 -0.23
CA LYS A 16 -4.84 13.38 0.85
C LYS A 16 -3.87 12.46 1.58
N LEU A 17 -2.73 12.16 0.97
CA LEU A 17 -1.60 11.49 1.59
C LEU A 17 -0.34 12.26 1.28
N SER A 18 0.56 12.28 2.26
CA SER A 18 1.91 12.83 2.13
C SER A 18 2.72 12.04 1.10
N ASP A 19 3.68 12.70 0.47
CA ASP A 19 4.60 12.08 -0.47
C ASP A 19 5.46 11.01 0.23
N GLU A 20 5.75 11.22 1.52
CA GLU A 20 6.45 10.26 2.34
C GLU A 20 5.61 9.00 2.59
N CYS A 21 4.31 9.12 2.85
CA CYS A 21 3.43 7.96 2.95
C CYS A 21 3.27 7.27 1.60
N ARG A 22 3.21 8.02 0.49
CA ARG A 22 3.07 7.48 -0.88
C ARG A 22 4.27 6.64 -1.32
N SER A 23 5.47 6.96 -0.83
CA SER A 23 6.72 6.25 -1.14
C SER A 23 6.96 5.03 -0.25
N GLU A 24 6.06 4.74 0.69
CA GLU A 24 6.16 3.56 1.56
C GLU A 24 6.19 2.27 0.73
N LEU A 25 7.11 1.40 1.11
CA LEU A 25 7.26 0.07 0.55
C LEU A 25 6.63 -0.95 1.49
N VAL A 26 6.05 -1.98 0.89
CA VAL A 26 5.42 -3.10 1.58
C VAL A 26 6.27 -4.34 1.37
N SER A 27 6.62 -5.01 2.46
CA SER A 27 7.33 -6.28 2.40
C SER A 27 6.36 -7.41 2.07
N VAL A 28 6.67 -8.16 1.01
CA VAL A 28 5.85 -9.29 0.57
C VAL A 28 6.73 -10.48 0.22
N VAL A 29 6.13 -11.64 0.09
CA VAL A 29 6.79 -12.85 -0.44
C VAL A 29 6.15 -13.21 -1.77
N ALA A 30 6.95 -13.37 -2.80
CA ALA A 30 6.51 -13.80 -4.12
C ALA A 30 6.83 -15.29 -4.34
N TYR A 31 5.82 -16.06 -4.71
CA TYR A 31 5.90 -17.46 -5.06
C TYR A 31 5.76 -17.60 -6.58
N PRO A 32 6.76 -18.14 -7.30
CA PRO A 32 6.72 -18.22 -8.76
C PRO A 32 5.64 -19.20 -9.24
N VAL A 33 5.22 -19.03 -10.50
CA VAL A 33 4.37 -20.02 -11.17
C VAL A 33 5.15 -21.32 -11.35
N ALA A 34 4.59 -22.44 -10.89
CA ALA A 34 5.22 -23.76 -10.97
C ALA A 34 5.02 -24.43 -12.34
N ARG A 35 3.81 -24.30 -12.92
CA ARG A 35 3.44 -24.97 -14.17
C ARG A 35 2.82 -24.01 -15.20
N ALA A 36 1.66 -23.47 -14.87
CA ALA A 36 0.89 -22.59 -15.72
C ALA A 36 0.17 -21.55 -14.85
N ALA A 37 -0.25 -20.44 -15.45
CA ALA A 37 -1.06 -19.46 -14.73
C ALA A 37 -2.48 -20.02 -14.54
N PRO A 38 -3.07 -19.89 -13.33
CA PRO A 38 -4.46 -20.28 -13.12
C PRO A 38 -5.39 -19.37 -13.92
N ASP A 39 -6.46 -19.92 -14.47
CA ASP A 39 -7.58 -19.15 -14.98
C ASP A 39 -8.63 -18.86 -13.90
N PHE A 40 -9.77 -18.30 -14.29
CA PHE A 40 -10.84 -17.98 -13.34
C PHE A 40 -11.44 -19.20 -12.66
N TRP A 41 -11.52 -20.33 -13.38
CA TRP A 41 -12.03 -21.57 -12.82
C TRP A 41 -10.98 -22.19 -11.91
N ASP A 42 -9.70 -22.14 -12.25
CA ASP A 42 -8.63 -22.74 -11.45
C ASP A 42 -8.31 -21.98 -10.15
N ALA A 43 -8.77 -20.73 -10.01
CA ALA A 43 -8.39 -19.84 -8.92
C ALA A 43 -8.70 -20.37 -7.50
N TYR A 44 -9.65 -21.30 -7.34
CA TYR A 44 -9.96 -21.93 -6.05
C TYR A 44 -8.95 -23.02 -5.62
N GLN A 45 -8.12 -23.50 -6.54
CA GLN A 45 -7.06 -24.49 -6.33
C GLN A 45 -5.67 -23.90 -6.63
N PHE A 46 -5.50 -22.60 -6.37
CA PHE A 46 -4.29 -21.87 -6.75
C PHE A 46 -2.98 -22.50 -6.25
N TRP A 47 -3.00 -23.22 -5.12
CA TRP A 47 -1.84 -23.92 -4.56
C TRP A 47 -1.21 -24.95 -5.51
N ASP A 48 -1.95 -25.48 -6.49
CA ASP A 48 -1.39 -26.42 -7.48
C ASP A 48 -0.63 -25.70 -8.63
N PHE A 49 -0.78 -24.39 -8.75
CA PHE A 49 -0.25 -23.58 -9.85
C PHE A 49 0.99 -22.77 -9.47
N TYR A 50 1.21 -22.57 -8.17
CA TYR A 50 2.35 -21.82 -7.63
C TYR A 50 3.25 -22.73 -6.82
N ASP A 51 4.55 -22.45 -6.84
CA ASP A 51 5.49 -23.15 -5.99
C ASP A 51 5.51 -22.48 -4.62
N LEU A 52 4.84 -23.11 -3.65
CA LEU A 52 4.71 -22.62 -2.27
C LEU A 52 5.85 -23.08 -1.36
N GLU A 53 6.85 -23.80 -1.89
CA GLU A 53 8.02 -24.21 -1.12
C GLU A 53 8.84 -22.98 -0.70
N GLN A 54 9.24 -22.93 0.57
CA GLN A 54 9.92 -21.76 1.13
C GLN A 54 11.22 -21.42 0.40
N GLU A 55 11.92 -22.42 -0.13
CA GLU A 55 13.18 -22.27 -0.87
C GLU A 55 13.02 -21.51 -2.19
N GLN A 56 11.84 -21.61 -2.82
CA GLN A 56 11.51 -20.96 -4.09
C GLN A 56 10.91 -19.57 -3.89
N SER A 57 10.55 -19.24 -2.64
CA SER A 57 9.92 -17.98 -2.28
C SER A 57 10.93 -16.81 -2.33
N LYS A 58 10.49 -15.66 -2.85
CA LYS A 58 11.33 -14.48 -3.03
C LYS A 58 10.78 -13.31 -2.21
N PRO A 59 11.51 -12.83 -1.19
CA PRO A 59 11.17 -11.59 -0.53
C PRO A 59 11.23 -10.42 -1.51
N GLU A 60 10.15 -9.64 -1.58
CA GLU A 60 10.03 -8.47 -2.45
C GLU A 60 9.58 -7.25 -1.63
N ARG A 61 9.87 -6.06 -2.16
CA ARG A 61 9.32 -4.79 -1.67
C ARG A 61 8.54 -4.13 -2.79
N ILE A 62 7.24 -3.95 -2.60
CA ILE A 62 6.33 -3.36 -3.59
C ILE A 62 5.74 -2.05 -3.07
N GLY A 63 5.36 -1.14 -3.97
CA GLY A 63 4.71 0.11 -3.54
C GLY A 63 3.29 -0.12 -3.02
N LEU A 64 2.81 0.80 -2.17
CA LEU A 64 1.42 0.78 -1.68
C LEU A 64 0.38 0.65 -2.79
N ARG A 65 0.59 1.36 -3.91
CA ARG A 65 -0.30 1.31 -5.07
C ARG A 65 -0.36 -0.09 -5.69
N ASP A 66 0.78 -0.76 -5.79
CA ASP A 66 0.88 -2.10 -6.36
C ASP A 66 0.20 -3.14 -5.46
N LEU A 67 0.44 -3.06 -4.15
CA LEU A 67 -0.28 -3.90 -3.19
C LEU A 67 -1.80 -3.71 -3.34
N CYS A 68 -2.27 -2.47 -3.33
CA CYS A 68 -3.69 -2.18 -3.43
C CYS A 68 -4.29 -2.71 -4.75
N ASN A 69 -3.59 -2.52 -5.87
CA ASN A 69 -4.02 -3.04 -7.16
C ASN A 69 -4.11 -4.58 -7.16
N ARG A 70 -3.11 -5.29 -6.61
CA ARG A 70 -3.12 -6.75 -6.49
C ARG A 70 -4.29 -7.25 -5.65
N VAL A 71 -4.62 -6.58 -4.55
CA VAL A 71 -5.73 -6.95 -3.67
C VAL A 71 -7.11 -6.63 -4.26
N ILE A 72 -7.27 -5.48 -4.92
CA ILE A 72 -8.58 -5.04 -5.46
C ILE A 72 -8.94 -5.81 -6.73
N HIS A 73 -7.94 -6.11 -7.56
CA HIS A 73 -8.11 -6.83 -8.83
C HIS A 73 -7.67 -8.30 -8.71
N SER A 74 -7.78 -8.89 -7.52
CA SER A 74 -7.32 -10.25 -7.29
C SER A 74 -8.17 -11.25 -8.09
N LEU A 75 -7.50 -12.04 -8.94
CA LEU A 75 -8.03 -13.29 -9.48
C LEU A 75 -7.96 -14.38 -8.40
N VAL A 76 -6.80 -14.48 -7.75
CA VAL A 76 -6.56 -15.37 -6.60
C VAL A 76 -6.60 -14.52 -5.33
N PHE A 77 -7.47 -14.89 -4.39
CA PHE A 77 -7.51 -14.34 -3.04
C PHE A 77 -7.72 -15.49 -2.05
N GLY A 78 -6.71 -15.78 -1.25
CA GLY A 78 -6.73 -16.87 -0.27
C GLY A 78 -6.22 -16.43 1.09
N PHE A 79 -6.63 -17.12 2.14
CA PHE A 79 -6.08 -16.93 3.49
C PHE A 79 -4.89 -17.87 3.70
N GLU A 80 -3.82 -17.34 4.27
CA GLU A 80 -2.68 -18.14 4.69
C GLU A 80 -2.90 -18.59 6.14
N GLY A 81 -3.10 -19.89 6.31
CA GLY A 81 -3.30 -20.52 7.62
C GLY A 81 -1.99 -20.75 8.37
N SER A 82 -2.08 -20.91 9.69
CA SER A 82 -0.97 -21.45 10.50
C SER A 82 -1.49 -22.50 11.48
N GLU A 83 -0.69 -23.54 11.66
CA GLU A 83 -0.93 -24.61 12.61
C GLU A 83 -0.46 -24.26 14.04
N HIS A 84 0.17 -23.10 14.25
CA HIS A 84 0.60 -22.67 15.58
C HIS A 84 -0.59 -22.31 16.48
N ALA A 85 -0.55 -22.80 17.71
CA ALA A 85 -1.54 -22.50 18.74
C ALA A 85 -1.57 -20.99 19.05
N GLY A 86 -2.62 -20.29 18.61
CA GLY A 86 -2.88 -18.89 18.97
C GLY A 86 -3.13 -17.94 17.78
N SER A 87 -2.64 -18.27 16.58
CA SER A 87 -2.96 -17.50 15.36
C SER A 87 -3.20 -18.44 14.19
N ARG A 88 -4.48 -18.63 13.85
CA ARG A 88 -4.88 -19.44 12.68
C ARG A 88 -4.74 -18.71 11.35
N LEU A 89 -4.48 -17.40 11.38
CA LEU A 89 -4.35 -16.55 10.20
C LEU A 89 -3.00 -15.84 10.22
N SER A 90 -2.11 -16.24 9.31
CA SER A 90 -0.77 -15.69 9.17
C SER A 90 -0.70 -14.56 8.15
N GLY A 91 -1.53 -14.64 7.12
CA GLY A 91 -1.46 -13.73 5.99
C GLY A 91 -2.57 -13.94 4.98
N ILE A 92 -2.40 -13.34 3.81
CA ILE A 92 -3.23 -13.56 2.63
C ILE A 92 -2.36 -13.81 1.42
N PHE A 93 -2.85 -14.67 0.53
CA PHE A 93 -2.34 -14.85 -0.82
C PHE A 93 -3.16 -14.02 -1.79
N VAL A 94 -2.48 -13.26 -2.64
CA VAL A 94 -3.11 -12.45 -3.69
C VAL A 94 -2.34 -12.54 -5.00
N ALA A 95 -3.08 -12.67 -6.10
CA ALA A 95 -2.58 -12.42 -7.44
C ALA A 95 -3.69 -11.81 -8.29
N SER A 96 -3.40 -10.74 -9.03
CA SER A 96 -4.32 -10.17 -10.01
C SER A 96 -4.26 -10.89 -11.34
N ASP A 97 -5.17 -10.59 -12.27
CA ASP A 97 -5.13 -11.14 -13.65
C ASP A 97 -3.78 -10.95 -14.36
N VAL A 98 -3.04 -9.91 -13.98
CA VAL A 98 -1.72 -9.59 -14.55
C VAL A 98 -0.61 -10.31 -13.78
N THR A 99 -0.66 -10.30 -12.44
CA THR A 99 0.42 -10.89 -11.63
C THR A 99 0.30 -12.39 -11.51
N SER A 100 -0.90 -12.97 -11.69
CA SER A 100 -1.15 -14.41 -11.62
C SER A 100 -0.30 -15.21 -12.61
N LYS A 101 0.07 -14.58 -13.73
CA LYS A 101 0.97 -15.14 -14.76
C LYS A 101 2.45 -15.11 -14.38
N LYS A 102 2.81 -14.45 -13.28
CA LYS A 102 4.19 -14.25 -12.84
C LYS A 102 4.44 -14.87 -11.48
N SER A 103 3.64 -14.49 -10.48
CA SER A 103 3.79 -14.94 -9.11
C SER A 103 2.53 -14.73 -8.27
N LEU A 104 2.39 -15.57 -7.24
CA LEU A 104 1.47 -15.38 -6.14
C LEU A 104 2.16 -14.55 -5.06
N THR A 105 1.48 -13.52 -4.55
CA THR A 105 2.02 -12.66 -3.50
C THR A 105 1.43 -13.07 -2.15
N SER A 106 2.25 -13.45 -1.19
CA SER A 106 1.85 -13.47 0.23
C SER A 106 2.18 -12.14 0.91
N ILE A 107 1.25 -11.66 1.72
CA ILE A 107 1.49 -10.60 2.70
C ILE A 107 1.00 -11.06 4.07
N SER A 108 1.85 -10.91 5.08
CA SER A 108 1.52 -11.29 6.45
C SER A 108 0.51 -10.31 7.07
N ILE A 109 -0.30 -10.80 8.02
CA ILE A 109 -1.24 -9.95 8.76
C ILE A 109 -0.53 -8.81 9.51
N PRO A 110 0.61 -9.03 10.20
CA PRO A 110 1.35 -7.94 10.83
C PRO A 110 1.77 -6.84 9.85
N GLU A 111 2.23 -7.20 8.65
CA GLU A 111 2.65 -6.24 7.64
C GLU A 111 1.45 -5.50 7.03
N LEU A 112 0.35 -6.20 6.75
CA LEU A 112 -0.89 -5.56 6.28
C LEU A 112 -1.43 -4.58 7.34
N ALA A 113 -1.37 -4.94 8.62
CA ALA A 113 -1.74 -4.05 9.72
C ALA A 113 -0.80 -2.85 9.83
N ARG A 114 0.52 -3.03 9.65
CA ARG A 114 1.49 -1.93 9.58
C ARG A 114 1.11 -0.95 8.48
N VAL A 115 0.84 -1.44 7.27
CA VAL A 115 0.44 -0.60 6.13
C VAL A 115 -0.81 0.22 6.46
N PHE A 116 -1.83 -0.41 7.05
CA PHE A 116 -3.05 0.30 7.42
C PHE A 116 -2.81 1.39 8.47
N ARG A 117 -1.95 1.12 9.47
CA ARG A 117 -1.57 2.12 10.47
C ARG A 117 -0.79 3.28 9.85
N VAL A 118 0.21 2.98 9.02
CA VAL A 118 1.01 4.03 8.34
C VAL A 118 0.13 4.98 7.54
N VAL A 119 -0.89 4.46 6.85
CA VAL A 119 -1.83 5.31 6.10
C VAL A 119 -2.82 6.03 7.03
N ALA A 120 -3.29 5.37 8.10
CA ALA A 120 -4.23 5.97 9.05
C ALA A 120 -3.60 7.11 9.87
N ASP A 121 -2.31 6.97 10.21
CA ASP A 121 -1.55 7.93 11.02
C ASP A 121 -0.91 9.03 10.14
N ASP A 122 -1.07 8.97 8.81
CA ASP A 122 -0.53 9.98 7.91
C ASP A 122 -1.26 11.32 8.06
N GLN A 123 -0.56 12.32 8.58
CA GLN A 123 -1.07 13.67 8.74
C GLN A 123 -0.34 14.61 7.79
N VAL A 124 -1.04 15.10 6.77
CA VAL A 124 -0.50 16.12 5.86
C VAL A 124 -0.52 17.48 6.55
N VAL A 125 0.67 18.01 6.86
CA VAL A 125 0.86 19.30 7.55
C VAL A 125 1.33 20.41 6.61
N SER A 126 1.82 20.06 5.41
CA SER A 126 2.19 21.01 4.36
C SER A 126 1.65 20.57 2.99
N LEU A 127 1.17 21.54 2.22
CA LEU A 127 0.71 21.38 0.84
C LEU A 127 1.30 22.48 -0.03
N GLN A 128 2.03 22.09 -1.07
CA GLN A 128 2.49 23.00 -2.12
C GLN A 128 1.62 22.80 -3.35
N MET A 129 1.11 23.90 -3.89
CA MET A 129 0.24 23.92 -5.05
C MET A 129 0.72 24.92 -6.08
N VAL A 130 0.61 24.56 -7.35
CA VAL A 130 0.85 25.46 -8.48
C VAL A 130 -0.44 25.64 -9.26
N ARG A 131 -0.66 26.82 -9.85
CA ARG A 131 -1.75 26.98 -10.82
C ARG A 131 -1.28 26.50 -12.18
N ASP A 132 -2.08 25.68 -12.83
CA ASP A 132 -1.87 25.30 -14.23
C ASP A 132 -2.23 26.47 -15.18
N ALA A 133 -1.97 26.29 -16.47
CA ALA A 133 -2.27 27.30 -17.50
C ALA A 133 -3.79 27.60 -17.63
N GLN A 134 -4.65 26.75 -17.06
CA GLN A 134 -6.11 26.93 -17.03
C GLN A 134 -6.58 27.52 -15.69
N GLY A 135 -5.65 27.95 -14.82
CA GLY A 135 -5.94 28.56 -13.52
C GLY A 135 -6.34 27.57 -12.42
N ARG A 136 -6.24 26.25 -12.66
CA ARG A 136 -6.59 25.22 -11.67
C ARG A 136 -5.41 24.95 -10.74
N ASN A 137 -5.70 24.78 -9.45
CA ASN A 137 -4.68 24.40 -8.48
C ASN A 137 -4.31 22.91 -8.65
N LYS A 138 -3.02 22.64 -8.81
CA LYS A 138 -2.45 21.30 -8.82
C LYS A 138 -1.53 21.15 -7.62
N VAL A 139 -1.78 20.14 -6.79
CA VAL A 139 -0.86 19.75 -5.71
C VAL A 139 0.42 19.20 -6.33
N VAL A 140 1.56 19.80 -5.98
CA VAL A 140 2.89 19.35 -6.42
C VAL A 140 3.66 18.65 -5.32
N ARG A 141 3.35 18.96 -4.05
CA ARG A 141 3.92 18.28 -2.89
C ARG A 141 2.92 18.28 -1.74
N ALA A 142 2.80 17.14 -1.08
CA ALA A 142 2.13 17.00 0.21
C ALA A 142 3.13 16.41 1.20
N SER A 143 3.26 16.98 2.39
CA SER A 143 4.24 16.46 3.35
C SER A 143 3.66 16.34 4.75
N ARG A 144 4.09 15.28 5.45
CA ARG A 144 3.85 15.08 6.89
C ARG A 144 4.89 15.79 7.78
N ASN A 145 5.84 16.49 7.17
CA ASN A 145 6.85 17.28 7.87
C ASN A 145 6.81 18.73 7.39
N LEU A 146 6.94 19.68 8.32
CA LEU A 146 7.22 21.07 7.98
C LEU A 146 8.71 21.23 7.66
N SER A 147 9.03 21.95 6.59
CA SER A 147 10.38 22.46 6.36
C SER A 147 10.76 23.50 7.39
N ASP A 148 12.05 23.77 7.55
CA ASP A 148 12.52 24.74 8.55
C ASP A 148 12.05 26.16 8.26
N ALA A 149 11.87 26.50 6.98
CA ALA A 149 11.24 27.77 6.57
C ALA A 149 9.76 27.84 7.00
N GLU A 150 9.00 26.75 6.81
CA GLU A 150 7.58 26.69 7.22
C GLU A 150 7.43 26.72 8.74
N LYS A 151 8.30 26.03 9.49
CA LYS A 151 8.35 26.11 10.96
C LYS A 151 8.60 27.54 11.44
N ALA A 152 9.55 28.25 10.82
CA ALA A 152 9.88 29.63 11.19
C ALA A 152 8.71 30.60 10.92
N VAL A 153 7.95 30.38 9.84
CA VAL A 153 6.75 31.17 9.52
C VAL A 153 5.63 30.87 10.53
N ALA A 154 5.38 29.59 10.84
CA ALA A 154 4.36 29.18 11.82
C ALA A 154 4.64 29.80 13.21
N ALA A 155 5.89 29.73 13.68
CA ALA A 155 6.29 30.30 14.97
C ALA A 155 6.08 31.83 15.04
N ARG A 156 6.35 32.55 13.93
CA ARG A 156 6.08 34.00 13.85
C ARG A 156 4.59 34.32 13.92
N PHE A 157 3.74 33.48 13.34
CA PHE A 157 2.29 33.66 13.36
C PHE A 157 1.71 33.45 14.77
N GLU A 158 2.19 32.42 15.49
CA GLU A 158 1.79 32.16 16.88
C GLU A 158 2.21 33.29 17.84
N LEU A 159 3.44 33.78 17.70
CA LEU A 159 3.95 34.92 18.49
C LEU A 159 3.13 36.20 18.27
N ARG A 160 2.63 36.41 17.06
CA ARG A 160 1.79 37.56 16.71
C ARG A 160 0.38 37.43 17.27
N ASN A 161 -0.21 36.24 17.26
CA ASN A 161 -1.56 36.01 17.79
C ASN A 161 -1.62 35.97 19.33
N ARG A 162 -0.50 35.71 20.03
CA ARG A 162 -0.45 35.79 21.51
C ARG A 162 -0.30 37.22 22.06
N ARG A 163 -0.07 38.21 21.19
CA ARG A 163 0.10 39.63 21.56
C ARG A 163 -1.14 40.49 21.25
N ALA A 164 -2.21 39.88 20.75
CA ALA A 164 -3.52 40.49 20.55
C ALA A 164 -4.50 39.96 21.61
#